data_AF-A0A176Z7C0-F1
#
_entry.id   AF-A0A176Z7C0-F1
#
_cell.length_a   1.000
_cell.length_b   1.000
_cell.length_c   1.000
_cell.angle_alpha   90.00
_cell.angle_beta   90.00
_cell.angle_gamma   90.00
#
_symmetry.space_group_name_H-M   'P 1'
#
loop_
_entity.id
_entity.type
_entity.pdbx_description
1 polymer ?
#
loop_
_entity_poly.entity_id
_entity_poly.type
_entity_poly.pdbx_seq_one_letter_code
_entity_poly.pdbx_strand_id
1 'polypeptide(L)'
;MTAAVVVAIFVRGQTQVARDGRTAVLLVPDERDLVLSEMRGVLASVHGIVEAVSAGDMKAVAADRGVDAGTRGGVMQRGDRNRLGTFGASVA
;
A
#
# COMPACT_ATOMS: atom_id res chain seq x y z
N MET A 1 23.54 25.37 10.86
CA MET A 1 22.07 25.54 11.02
C MET A 1 21.25 25.08 9.80
N THR A 2 21.80 25.05 8.59
CA THR A 2 21.08 24.64 7.36
C THR A 2 20.79 23.14 7.24
N ALA A 3 21.77 22.27 7.50
CA ALA A 3 21.60 20.82 7.34
C ALA A 3 20.51 20.23 8.26
N ALA A 4 20.42 20.69 9.51
CA ALA A 4 19.40 20.26 10.46
C ALA A 4 17.98 20.65 10.02
N VAL A 5 17.82 21.84 9.41
CA VAL A 5 16.53 22.32 8.89
C VAL A 5 16.11 21.49 7.67
N VAL A 6 17.04 21.19 6.77
CA VAL A 6 16.77 20.32 5.60
C VAL A 6 16.31 18.94 6.07
N VAL A 7 17.05 18.29 6.98
CA VAL A 7 16.66 16.99 7.53
C VAL A 7 15.29 17.06 8.22
N ALA A 8 15.02 18.10 9.01
CA ALA A 8 13.72 18.26 9.65
C ALA A 8 12.57 18.41 8.65
N ILE A 9 12.79 19.10 7.52
CA ILE A 9 11.81 19.25 6.44
C ILE A 9 11.57 17.93 5.71
N PHE A 10 12.62 17.13 5.48
CA PHE A 10 12.46 15.79 4.89
C PHE A 10 11.73 14.83 5.82
N VAL A 11 11.99 14.90 7.14
CA VAL A 11 11.34 14.03 8.14
C VAL A 11 9.90 14.44 8.42
N ARG A 12 9.58 15.75 8.44
CA ARG A 12 8.21 16.26 8.67
C ARG A 12 7.38 16.46 7.40
N GLY A 13 8.01 16.45 6.24
CA GLY A 13 7.41 16.88 4.98
C GLY A 13 7.21 18.40 4.88
N GLN A 14 6.94 18.89 3.67
CA GLN A 14 6.45 20.26 3.46
C GLN A 14 4.95 20.27 3.73
N THR A 15 4.54 20.80 4.89
CA THR A 15 3.13 20.91 5.27
C THR A 15 2.75 22.36 5.48
N GLN A 16 1.55 22.73 5.04
CA GLN A 16 0.97 24.06 5.20
C GLN A 16 -0.48 23.95 5.66
N VAL A 17 -1.01 25.02 6.24
CA VAL A 17 -2.44 25.07 6.56
C VAL A 17 -3.23 25.26 5.25
N ALA A 18 -4.12 24.33 4.95
CA ALA A 18 -5.05 24.39 3.85
C ALA A 18 -6.17 25.40 4.13
N ARG A 19 -6.84 25.84 3.07
CA ARG A 19 -7.96 26.81 3.16
C ARG A 19 -9.15 26.29 3.95
N ASP A 20 -9.26 24.99 4.14
CA ASP A 20 -10.27 24.31 4.95
C ASP A 20 -9.84 24.11 6.41
N GLY A 21 -8.71 24.70 6.82
CA GLY A 21 -8.17 24.63 8.18
C GLY A 21 -7.41 23.34 8.50
N ARG A 22 -7.28 22.40 7.55
CA ARG A 22 -6.52 21.15 7.75
C ARG A 22 -5.04 21.33 7.41
N THR A 23 -4.19 20.44 7.90
CA THR A 23 -2.79 20.35 7.45
C THR A 23 -2.74 19.73 6.06
N ALA A 24 -2.35 20.51 5.05
CA ALA A 24 -2.08 20.03 3.70
C ALA A 24 -0.61 19.68 3.53
N VAL A 25 -0.35 18.58 2.84
CA VAL A 25 0.98 18.23 2.34
C VAL A 25 1.16 18.94 0.99
N LEU A 26 2.25 19.68 0.85
CA LEU A 26 2.68 20.27 -0.41
C LEU A 26 3.33 19.18 -1.27
N LEU A 27 2.66 18.80 -2.35
CA LEU A 27 3.16 17.83 -3.32
C LEU A 27 3.52 18.53 -4.62
N VAL A 28 4.61 18.09 -5.25
CA VAL A 28 4.93 18.45 -6.65
C VAL A 28 3.91 17.74 -7.56
N PRO A 29 3.56 18.27 -8.75
CA PRO A 29 2.51 17.69 -9.60
C PRO A 29 2.65 16.17 -9.83
N ASP A 30 3.86 15.69 -10.10
CA ASP A 30 4.14 14.26 -10.34
C ASP A 30 3.84 13.39 -9.11
N GLU A 31 4.19 13.88 -7.91
CA GLU A 31 3.92 13.17 -6.65
C GLU A 31 2.43 13.13 -6.35
N ARG A 32 1.71 14.22 -6.63
CA ARG A 32 0.25 14.27 -6.49
C ARG A 32 -0.41 13.26 -7.43
N ASP A 33 0.07 13.17 -8.67
CA ASP A 33 -0.50 12.27 -9.66
C ASP A 33 -0.24 10.80 -9.29
N LEU A 34 0.93 10.48 -8.72
CA LEU A 34 1.21 9.19 -8.11
C LEU A 34 0.23 8.88 -6.97
N VAL A 35 0.13 9.75 -5.98
CA VAL A 35 -0.78 9.55 -4.83
C VAL A 35 -2.22 9.38 -5.29
N LEU A 36 -2.69 10.18 -6.24
CA LEU A 36 -4.04 10.06 -6.79
C LEU A 36 -4.22 8.75 -7.59
N SER A 37 -3.17 8.26 -8.25
CA SER A 37 -3.20 6.95 -8.92
C SER A 37 -3.37 5.81 -7.92
N GLU A 38 -2.58 5.81 -6.85
CA GLU A 38 -2.69 4.83 -5.76
C GLU A 38 -4.08 4.87 -5.12
N MET A 39 -4.60 6.06 -4.82
CA MET A 39 -5.94 6.23 -4.25
C MET A 39 -7.05 5.71 -5.18
N ARG A 40 -6.91 5.90 -6.50
CA ARG A 40 -7.86 5.33 -7.48
C ARG A 40 -7.79 3.81 -7.50
N GLY A 41 -6.60 3.23 -7.37
CA GLY A 41 -6.41 1.79 -7.23
C GLY A 41 -7.14 1.23 -6.01
N VAL A 42 -6.96 1.87 -4.85
CA VAL A 42 -7.65 1.48 -3.62
C VAL A 42 -9.18 1.55 -3.78
N LEU A 43 -9.70 2.61 -4.39
CA LEU A 43 -11.14 2.74 -4.65
C LEU A 43 -11.67 1.67 -5.61
N ALA A 44 -10.91 1.31 -6.64
CA ALA A 44 -11.29 0.26 -7.58
C ALA A 44 -11.39 -1.12 -6.90
N SER A 45 -10.45 -1.43 -6.00
CA SER A 45 -10.52 -2.65 -5.19
C SER A 45 -11.76 -2.67 -4.27
N VAL A 46 -12.01 -1.59 -3.54
CA VAL A 46 -13.21 -1.51 -2.69
C VAL A 46 -14.48 -1.70 -3.53
N HIS A 47 -14.53 -1.14 -4.74
CA HIS A 47 -15.65 -1.37 -5.65
C HIS A 47 -15.79 -2.84 -6.05
N GLY A 48 -14.69 -3.51 -6.43
CA GLY A 48 -14.67 -4.94 -6.75
C GLY A 48 -15.13 -5.82 -5.58
N ILE A 49 -14.73 -5.50 -4.34
CA ILE A 49 -15.21 -6.19 -3.14
C ILE A 49 -16.72 -6.04 -2.99
N VAL A 50 -17.25 -4.82 -3.12
CA VAL A 50 -18.69 -4.56 -2.98
C VAL A 50 -19.48 -5.31 -4.04
N GLU A 51 -19.02 -5.32 -5.28
CA GLU A 51 -19.65 -6.05 -6.38
C GLU A 51 -19.62 -7.57 -6.14
N ALA A 52 -18.48 -8.12 -5.71
CA ALA A 52 -18.33 -9.54 -5.38
C ALA A 52 -19.22 -9.97 -4.20
N VAL A 53 -19.33 -9.13 -3.16
CA VAL A 53 -20.27 -9.35 -2.05
C VAL A 53 -21.72 -9.33 -2.54
N SER A 54 -22.08 -8.38 -3.40
CA SER A 54 -23.42 -8.30 -3.99
C SER A 54 -23.75 -9.53 -4.85
N ALA A 55 -22.76 -10.11 -5.52
CA ALA A 55 -22.90 -11.33 -6.31
C ALA A 55 -22.86 -12.62 -5.46
N GLY A 56 -22.56 -12.52 -4.15
CA GLY A 56 -22.38 -13.67 -3.26
C GLY A 56 -21.10 -14.47 -3.51
N ASP A 57 -20.16 -13.94 -4.30
CA ASP A 57 -18.91 -14.62 -4.65
C ASP A 57 -17.78 -14.23 -3.67
N MET A 58 -17.72 -14.97 -2.56
CA MET A 58 -16.69 -14.78 -1.54
C MET A 58 -15.28 -15.18 -2.01
N LYS A 59 -15.14 -15.92 -3.12
CA LYS A 59 -13.81 -16.21 -3.70
C LYS A 59 -13.30 -15.00 -4.45
N ALA A 60 -14.17 -14.29 -5.17
CA ALA A 60 -13.84 -13.02 -5.81
C ALA A 60 -13.47 -11.94 -4.78
N VAL A 61 -14.18 -11.88 -3.63
CA VAL A 61 -13.78 -11.00 -2.51
C VAL A 61 -12.37 -11.29 -2.00
N ALA A 62 -12.01 -12.57 -1.86
CA ALA A 62 -10.67 -12.95 -1.38
C ALA A 62 -9.56 -12.78 -2.44
N ALA A 63 -9.94 -12.74 -3.72
CA ALA A 63 -9.06 -12.50 -4.84
C ALA A 63 -8.79 -11.00 -5.06
N ASP A 64 -9.73 -10.14 -4.68
CA ASP A 64 -9.55 -8.69 -4.68
C ASP A 64 -8.58 -8.29 -3.56
N ARG A 65 -7.29 -8.39 -3.89
CA ARG A 65 -6.21 -7.88 -3.06
C ARG A 65 -6.02 -6.43 -3.44
N GLY A 66 -6.44 -5.55 -2.53
CA GLY A 66 -6.24 -4.10 -2.62
C GLY A 66 -4.91 -3.76 -3.26
N VAL A 67 -5.03 -3.02 -4.36
CA VAL A 67 -3.94 -2.48 -5.18
C VAL A 67 -2.77 -2.10 -4.27
N ASP A 68 -1.67 -2.83 -4.47
CA ASP A 68 -0.25 -2.61 -4.21
C ASP A 68 0.15 -1.38 -3.37
N ALA A 69 -0.49 -1.19 -2.22
CA ALA A 69 -0.05 -0.28 -1.18
C ALA A 69 1.21 -0.84 -0.47
N GLY A 70 2.36 -0.83 -1.15
CA GLY A 70 3.68 -0.95 -0.52
C GLY A 70 4.54 -2.18 -0.82
N THR A 71 4.34 -2.93 -1.90
CA THR A 71 5.11 -4.17 -2.20
C THR A 71 6.55 -3.96 -2.71
N ARG A 72 7.27 -2.95 -2.18
CA ARG A 72 8.74 -3.04 -2.07
C ARG A 72 9.19 -3.68 -0.76
N GLY A 73 8.27 -4.05 0.13
CA GLY A 73 8.54 -4.94 1.27
C GLY A 73 8.00 -6.34 0.98
N GLY A 74 8.86 -7.27 0.54
CA GLY A 74 8.48 -8.63 0.20
C GLY A 74 7.82 -9.36 1.37
N VAL A 75 6.53 -9.69 1.23
CA VAL A 75 5.86 -10.64 2.12
C VAL A 75 6.02 -12.03 1.53
N MET A 76 6.91 -12.82 2.12
CA MET A 76 7.05 -14.25 1.85
C MET A 76 5.70 -14.93 1.96
N GLN A 77 5.30 -15.58 0.87
CA GLN A 77 4.03 -16.28 0.77
C GLN A 77 4.05 -17.51 1.68
N ARG A 78 3.00 -17.69 2.49
CA ARG A 78 2.89 -18.76 3.50
C ARG A 78 3.17 -20.18 2.95
N GLY A 79 3.06 -20.40 1.63
CA GLY A 79 3.38 -21.64 0.95
C GLY A 79 4.87 -22.02 0.95
N ASP A 80 5.78 -21.03 0.98
CA ASP A 80 7.23 -21.29 0.89
C ASP A 80 7.81 -21.88 2.18
N ARG A 81 7.15 -21.65 3.33
CA ARG A 81 7.57 -22.25 4.62
C ARG A 81 7.43 -23.76 4.66
N ASN A 82 6.48 -24.34 3.91
CA ASN A 82 6.24 -25.79 3.95
C ASN A 82 7.20 -26.59 3.05
N ARG A 83 7.91 -25.94 2.12
CA ARG A 83 8.90 -26.60 1.26
C ARG A 83 10.23 -26.90 1.95
N LEU A 84 10.54 -26.23 3.06
CA LEU A 84 11.79 -26.42 3.79
C LEU A 84 11.74 -27.59 4.79
N GLY A 85 10.54 -28.04 5.20
CA GLY A 85 10.38 -29.16 6.13
C GLY A 85 10.51 -30.55 5.48
N THR A 86 10.29 -30.66 4.17
CA THR A 86 10.24 -31.95 3.46
C THR A 86 11.60 -32.46 2.99
N PHE A 87 12.63 -31.61 2.91
CA PHE A 87 13.99 -32.05 2.56
C PHE A 87 14.73 -32.73 3.73
N GLY A 88 14.28 -32.56 4.98
CA GLY A 88 14.87 -33.20 6.16
C GLY A 88 14.41 -34.64 6.42
N ALA A 89 13.42 -35.15 5.68
CA ALA A 89 12.80 -36.46 5.92
C ALA A 89 13.16 -37.53 4.87
N SER A 90 14.06 -37.24 3.93
CA SER A 90 14.43 -38.15 2.83
C SER A 90 15.87 -38.70 2.90
N VAL A 91 16.55 -38.54 4.04
CA VAL A 91 17.86 -39.16 4.29
C VAL A 91 17.85 -39.77 5.70
N ALA A 92 17.11 -40.87 5.85
CA ALA A 92 17.22 -41.83 6.93
C ALA A 92 16.76 -43.20 6.41
#